data_AF-A0A2X3FJC6-F1
#
_entry.id   AF-A0A2X3FJC6-F1
#
_cell.length_a   1.000
_cell.length_b   1.000
_cell.length_c   1.000
_cell.angle_alpha   90.00
_cell.angle_beta   90.00
_cell.angle_gamma   90.00
#
_symmetry.space_group_name_H-M   'P 1'
#
loop_
_entity.id
_entity.type
_entity.pdbx_description
1 polymer ?
#
loop_
_entity_poly.entity_id
_entity_poly.type
_entity_poly.pdbx_seq_one_letter_code
_entity_poly.pdbx_strand_id
1 'polypeptide(L)'
;MITQNRTALNQLTAVLPDDSKVIMSSLRQFSGTQPLYTLGEDGVLTNNQTHVKYRPNNDVGFYQSINADGSWGNEKLSPGYTVTIGWDNFTRVFHDEGIQKPFFAIFVWTVVFSVLTVVLTVAVGMILACLVQWEALKGKAIYRVLLILPYAVPSFISILIFKGLFNQSFGEINMMLSTLFGIKPAWFSDPTTARTMIIIVNTWLGYPYMMILCMGLLKAIPDDLYEASAMDGAGPFQNFFKITFPLLIKPLTPLMIASFAFNFNNFVLIQLLTNGGPDRLGTTTPAGYTDPAGELHLSHRL
;
A
#
# COMPACT_ATOMS: atom_id res chain seq x y z
N MET A 1 -42.97 1.31 23.38
CA MET A 1 -42.92 1.66 24.82
C MET A 1 -41.62 1.24 25.51
N ILE A 2 -41.17 -0.03 25.48
CA ILE A 2 -39.95 -0.47 26.18
C ILE A 2 -38.69 0.28 25.72
N THR A 3 -38.48 0.41 24.40
CA THR A 3 -37.32 1.11 23.83
C THR A 3 -37.27 2.60 24.20
N GLN A 4 -38.42 3.25 24.31
CA GLN A 4 -38.52 4.69 24.66
C GLN A 4 -38.11 4.97 26.11
N ASN A 5 -38.32 3.99 27.01
CA ASN A 5 -38.02 4.13 28.44
C ASN A 5 -36.81 3.29 28.89
N ARG A 6 -35.96 2.85 27.95
CA ARG A 6 -34.85 1.93 28.24
C ARG A 6 -33.93 2.42 29.35
N THR A 7 -33.68 3.73 29.42
CA THR A 7 -32.76 4.32 30.40
C THR A 7 -33.31 4.20 31.81
N ALA A 8 -34.61 4.43 32.00
CA ALA A 8 -35.28 4.25 33.29
C ALA A 8 -35.38 2.77 33.67
N LEU A 9 -35.66 1.88 32.69
CA LEU A 9 -35.74 0.44 32.92
C LEU A 9 -34.38 -0.19 33.28
N ASN A 10 -33.28 0.28 32.68
CA ASN A 10 -31.92 -0.18 32.99
C ASN A 10 -31.46 0.19 34.41
N GLN A 11 -32.10 1.18 35.05
CA GLN A 11 -31.80 1.58 36.43
C GLN A 11 -32.57 0.75 37.48
N LEU A 12 -33.56 -0.03 37.06
CA LEU A 12 -34.35 -0.87 37.96
C LEU A 12 -33.57 -2.13 38.34
N THR A 13 -33.48 -2.37 39.64
CA THR A 13 -33.03 -3.65 40.20
C THR A 13 -34.26 -4.33 40.82
N ALA A 14 -34.68 -5.46 40.26
CA ALA A 14 -35.74 -6.26 40.83
C ALA A 14 -35.16 -7.27 41.83
N VAL A 15 -35.84 -7.44 42.96
CA VAL A 15 -35.47 -8.40 44.00
C VAL A 15 -36.54 -9.49 44.01
N LEU A 16 -36.12 -10.75 43.82
CA LEU A 16 -37.01 -11.91 43.83
C LEU A 16 -37.27 -12.40 45.27
N PRO A 17 -38.29 -13.24 45.51
CA PRO A 17 -38.61 -13.75 46.85
C PRO A 17 -37.50 -14.58 47.53
N ASP A 18 -36.48 -14.98 46.77
CA ASP A 18 -35.27 -15.67 47.23
C ASP A 18 -34.09 -14.70 47.50
N ASP A 19 -34.38 -13.39 47.59
CA ASP A 19 -33.44 -12.28 47.72
C ASP A 19 -32.46 -12.11 46.53
N SER A 20 -32.63 -12.84 45.43
CA SER A 20 -31.79 -12.67 44.25
C SER A 20 -32.11 -11.37 43.51
N LYS A 21 -31.06 -10.64 43.10
CA LYS A 21 -31.17 -9.38 42.37
C LYS A 21 -31.04 -9.62 40.88
N VAL A 22 -32.01 -9.15 40.10
CA VAL A 22 -32.00 -9.21 38.64
C VAL A 22 -32.08 -7.80 38.05
N ILE A 23 -31.30 -7.58 37.00
CA ILE A 23 -31.26 -6.33 36.22
C ILE A 23 -31.63 -6.62 34.77
N MET A 24 -32.01 -5.58 34.05
CA MET A 24 -32.34 -5.70 32.63
C MET A 24 -31.06 -6.05 31.83
N SER A 25 -31.04 -7.21 31.19
CA SER A 25 -29.89 -7.67 30.37
C SER A 25 -30.15 -7.59 28.87
N SER A 26 -31.43 -7.58 28.47
CA SER A 26 -31.84 -7.30 27.09
C SER A 26 -33.20 -6.59 27.07
N LEU A 27 -33.63 -6.14 25.89
CA LEU A 27 -34.95 -5.53 25.70
C LEU A 27 -36.13 -6.46 26.04
N ARG A 28 -35.88 -7.75 26.28
CA ARG A 28 -36.90 -8.76 26.56
C ARG A 28 -36.65 -9.56 27.83
N GLN A 29 -35.53 -9.36 28.54
CA GLN A 29 -35.11 -10.22 29.64
C GLN A 29 -34.46 -9.45 30.78
N PHE A 30 -34.69 -9.94 31.99
CA PHE A 30 -33.95 -9.59 33.20
C PHE A 30 -33.15 -10.81 33.65
N SER A 31 -31.90 -10.61 34.07
CA SER A 31 -31.03 -11.66 34.59
C SER A 31 -30.16 -11.15 35.72
N GLY A 32 -29.60 -12.06 36.51
CA GLY A 32 -28.62 -11.76 37.56
C GLY A 32 -27.24 -11.43 37.00
N THR A 33 -27.16 -10.68 35.91
CA THR A 33 -25.87 -10.28 35.33
C THR A 33 -25.19 -9.33 36.29
N GLN A 34 -23.98 -9.68 36.73
CA GLN A 34 -23.16 -8.84 37.57
C GLN A 34 -21.88 -8.45 36.83
N PRO A 35 -21.27 -7.31 37.17
CA PRO A 35 -19.94 -6.98 36.67
C PRO A 35 -18.97 -8.13 36.98
N LEU A 36 -18.24 -8.60 35.97
CA LEU A 36 -17.22 -9.63 36.17
C LEU A 36 -16.04 -9.10 36.99
N TYR A 37 -15.79 -7.79 36.93
CA TYR A 37 -14.69 -7.14 37.62
C TYR A 37 -15.18 -5.99 38.50
N THR A 38 -14.51 -5.80 39.64
CA THR A 38 -14.66 -4.64 40.52
C THR A 38 -13.32 -3.89 40.61
N LEU A 39 -13.36 -2.57 40.53
CA LEU A 39 -12.19 -1.71 40.66
C LEU A 39 -12.04 -1.29 42.13
N GLY A 40 -10.93 -1.66 42.75
CA GLY A 40 -10.54 -1.19 44.07
C GLY A 40 -10.06 0.26 44.05
N GLU A 41 -10.09 0.94 45.20
CA GLU A 41 -9.58 2.30 45.38
C GLU A 41 -8.06 2.42 45.08
N ASP A 42 -7.35 1.29 45.17
CA ASP A 42 -5.93 1.13 44.85
C ASP A 42 -5.64 0.92 43.35
N GLY A 43 -6.68 0.99 42.50
CA GLY A 43 -6.58 0.78 41.07
C GLY A 43 -6.45 -0.69 40.65
N VAL A 44 -6.67 -1.64 41.57
CA VAL A 44 -6.62 -3.09 41.30
C VAL A 44 -7.98 -3.58 40.83
N LEU A 45 -8.02 -4.27 39.69
CA LEU A 45 -9.21 -4.96 39.22
C LEU A 45 -9.29 -6.35 39.85
N THR A 46 -10.39 -6.69 40.50
CA THR A 46 -10.63 -8.03 41.07
C THR A 46 -11.74 -8.72 40.30
N ASN A 47 -11.49 -9.95 39.83
CA ASN A 47 -12.51 -10.79 39.21
C ASN A 47 -13.47 -11.31 40.29
N ASN A 48 -14.76 -11.03 40.15
CA ASN A 48 -15.79 -11.38 41.13
C ASN A 48 -16.14 -12.88 41.14
N GLN A 49 -15.73 -13.64 40.12
CA GLN A 49 -15.93 -15.10 40.04
C GLN A 49 -14.72 -15.89 40.55
N THR A 50 -13.52 -15.50 40.14
CA THR A 50 -12.28 -16.24 40.45
C THR A 50 -11.47 -15.63 41.58
N HIS A 51 -11.81 -14.42 42.02
CA HIS A 51 -11.09 -13.62 43.01
C HIS A 51 -9.62 -13.29 42.63
N VAL A 52 -9.24 -13.50 41.36
CA VAL A 52 -7.94 -13.11 40.84
C VAL A 52 -7.87 -11.58 40.74
N LYS A 53 -6.75 -11.02 41.21
CA LYS A 53 -6.46 -9.59 41.17
C LYS A 53 -5.59 -9.24 39.98
N TYR A 54 -5.82 -8.08 39.39
CA TYR A 54 -5.15 -7.58 38.19
C TYR A 54 -4.70 -6.15 38.39
N ARG A 55 -3.49 -5.84 37.91
CA ARG A 55 -2.93 -4.48 37.89
C ARG A 55 -2.57 -4.07 36.47
N PRO A 56 -2.64 -2.77 36.14
CA PRO A 56 -2.17 -2.28 34.86
C PRO A 56 -0.65 -2.45 34.78
N ASN A 57 -0.19 -3.29 33.85
CA ASN A 57 1.21 -3.40 33.50
C ASN A 57 1.53 -2.50 32.29
N ASN A 58 2.11 -1.33 32.57
CA ASN A 58 2.44 -0.31 31.58
C ASN A 58 3.60 -0.70 30.65
N ASP A 59 4.35 -1.76 30.96
CA ASP A 59 5.45 -2.23 30.11
C ASP A 59 4.92 -3.00 28.89
N VAL A 60 3.79 -3.70 29.06
CA VAL A 60 3.17 -4.52 28.01
C VAL A 60 1.85 -3.96 27.49
N GLY A 61 1.23 -3.02 28.21
CA GLY A 61 -0.07 -2.44 27.84
C GLY A 61 -1.26 -3.36 28.10
N PHE A 62 -1.19 -4.18 29.15
CA PHE A 62 -2.30 -5.07 29.55
C PHE A 62 -2.54 -5.00 31.05
N TYR A 63 -3.76 -5.34 31.48
CA TYR A 63 -3.98 -5.72 32.87
C TYR A 63 -3.46 -7.13 33.07
N GLN A 64 -2.52 -7.30 34.00
CA GLN A 64 -1.88 -8.59 34.27
C GLN A 64 -2.21 -9.03 35.69
N SER A 65 -2.42 -10.33 35.87
CA SER A 65 -2.72 -10.88 37.18
C SER A 65 -1.55 -10.67 38.14
N ILE A 66 -1.84 -10.56 39.43
CA ILE A 66 -0.84 -10.46 40.49
C ILE A 66 -0.97 -11.64 41.43
N ASN A 67 0.18 -12.21 41.80
CA ASN A 67 0.26 -13.26 42.82
C ASN A 67 0.15 -12.65 44.23
N ALA A 68 0.00 -13.50 45.25
CA ALA A 68 -0.13 -13.06 46.64
C ALA A 68 1.11 -12.30 47.17
N ASP A 69 2.27 -12.51 46.55
CA ASP A 69 3.54 -11.84 46.85
C ASP A 69 3.72 -10.49 46.11
N GLY A 70 2.76 -10.09 45.27
CA GLY A 70 2.82 -8.88 44.46
C GLY A 70 3.61 -9.02 43.16
N SER A 71 4.11 -10.22 42.84
CA SER A 71 4.73 -10.50 41.54
C SER A 71 3.70 -10.63 40.41
N TRP A 72 4.13 -10.39 39.17
CA TRP A 72 3.29 -10.55 37.99
C TRP A 72 2.99 -12.04 37.73
N GLY A 73 1.71 -12.37 37.60
CA GLY A 73 1.23 -13.68 37.14
C GLY A 73 1.23 -13.79 35.61
N ASN A 74 0.82 -14.95 35.09
CA ASN A 74 0.86 -15.23 33.64
C ASN A 74 -0.40 -14.78 32.88
N GLU A 75 -1.47 -14.42 33.58
CA GLU A 75 -2.76 -14.12 32.96
C GLU A 75 -2.85 -12.64 32.58
N LYS A 76 -3.25 -12.36 31.34
CA LYS A 76 -3.44 -11.00 30.81
C LYS A 76 -4.89 -10.83 30.36
N LEU A 77 -5.50 -9.71 30.74
CA LEU A 77 -6.87 -9.37 30.33
C LEU A 77 -6.86 -8.61 29.01
N SER A 78 -7.68 -9.05 28.07
CA SER A 78 -8.04 -8.30 26.86
C SER A 78 -9.33 -7.51 27.11
N PRO A 79 -9.46 -6.28 26.58
CA PRO A 79 -8.52 -5.60 25.67
C PRO A 79 -7.30 -4.98 26.39
N GLY A 80 -6.19 -4.88 25.67
CA GLY A 80 -5.02 -4.09 26.09
C GLY A 80 -5.24 -2.59 25.89
N TYR A 81 -4.23 -1.79 26.26
CA TYR A 81 -4.18 -0.35 26.10
C TYR A 81 -2.81 0.09 25.57
N THR A 82 -2.77 1.20 24.82
CA THR A 82 -1.55 1.71 24.20
C THR A 82 -0.58 2.24 25.27
N VAL A 83 0.69 1.83 25.17
CA VAL A 83 1.78 2.25 26.07
C VAL A 83 2.99 2.75 25.29
N THR A 84 3.85 3.53 25.94
CA THR A 84 5.11 3.99 25.36
C THR A 84 6.14 2.87 25.43
N ILE A 85 6.62 2.41 24.27
CA ILE A 85 7.58 1.32 24.12
C ILE A 85 8.98 1.79 23.67
N GLY A 86 9.24 3.10 23.74
CA GLY A 86 10.52 3.69 23.36
C GLY A 86 10.95 3.33 21.93
N TRP A 87 12.09 2.65 21.81
CA TRP A 87 12.71 2.27 20.54
C TRP A 87 12.46 0.82 20.11
N ASP A 88 11.65 0.07 20.86
CA ASP A 88 11.53 -1.39 20.68
C ASP A 88 11.07 -1.78 19.28
N ASN A 89 10.18 -1.00 18.66
CA ASN A 89 9.76 -1.23 17.27
C ASN A 89 10.91 -1.06 16.28
N PHE A 90 11.79 -0.08 16.49
CA PHE A 90 12.92 0.18 15.60
C PHE A 90 14.03 -0.86 15.80
N THR A 91 14.39 -1.17 17.05
CA THR A 91 15.42 -2.17 17.36
C THR A 91 15.01 -3.56 16.90
N ARG A 92 13.71 -3.90 16.97
CA ARG A 92 13.18 -5.17 16.45
C ARG A 92 13.45 -5.35 14.95
N VAL A 93 13.37 -4.29 14.14
CA VAL A 93 13.73 -4.37 12.71
C VAL A 93 15.22 -4.72 12.52
N PHE A 94 16.09 -4.31 13.44
CA PHE A 94 17.54 -4.57 13.41
C PHE A 94 18.01 -5.79 14.21
N HIS A 95 17.12 -6.53 14.88
CA HIS A 95 17.49 -7.73 15.65
C HIS A 95 16.70 -8.99 15.29
N ASP A 96 15.48 -8.86 14.75
CA ASP A 96 14.65 -10.00 14.34
C ASP A 96 15.10 -10.49 12.95
N GLU A 97 15.86 -11.58 12.91
CA GLU A 97 16.33 -12.20 11.66
C GLU A 97 15.19 -12.58 10.71
N GLY A 98 13.98 -12.83 11.24
CA GLY A 98 12.79 -13.12 10.45
C GLY A 98 12.24 -11.91 9.70
N ILE A 99 12.52 -10.68 10.18
CA ILE A 99 12.07 -9.42 9.59
C ILE A 99 13.15 -8.82 8.69
N GLN A 100 14.43 -8.88 9.08
CA GLN A 100 15.53 -8.27 8.33
C GLN A 100 15.66 -8.80 6.90
N LYS A 101 15.65 -10.13 6.74
CA LYS A 101 15.86 -10.81 5.46
C LYS A 101 14.83 -10.38 4.41
N PRO A 102 13.51 -10.44 4.67
CA PRO A 102 12.52 -9.93 3.73
C PRO A 102 12.58 -8.41 3.58
N PHE A 103 12.83 -7.66 4.65
CA PHE A 103 12.87 -6.19 4.60
C PHE A 103 13.90 -5.66 3.59
N PHE A 104 15.15 -6.15 3.64
CA PHE A 104 16.17 -5.69 2.69
C PHE A 104 15.84 -6.06 1.25
N ALA A 105 15.34 -7.28 1.02
CA ALA A 105 14.94 -7.73 -0.32
C ALA A 105 13.76 -6.93 -0.88
N ILE A 106 12.81 -6.55 -0.03
CA ILE A 106 11.66 -5.70 -0.37
C ILE A 106 12.11 -4.27 -0.64
N PHE A 107 12.99 -3.72 0.18
CA PHE A 107 13.54 -2.38 0.00
C PHE A 107 14.26 -2.27 -1.35
N VAL A 108 15.15 -3.21 -1.67
CA VAL A 108 15.86 -3.25 -2.96
C VAL A 108 14.87 -3.35 -4.13
N TRP A 109 13.85 -4.22 -4.02
CA TRP A 109 12.80 -4.32 -5.04
C TRP A 109 12.05 -2.99 -5.21
N THR A 110 11.67 -2.33 -4.13
CA THR A 110 10.93 -1.06 -4.15
C THR A 110 11.74 0.05 -4.81
N VAL A 111 13.04 0.13 -4.51
CA VAL A 111 13.96 1.08 -5.16
C VAL A 111 14.06 0.77 -6.66
N VAL A 112 14.32 -0.49 -7.03
CA VAL A 112 14.44 -0.91 -8.43
C VAL A 112 13.15 -0.64 -9.20
N PHE A 113 12.00 -1.01 -8.65
CA PHE A 113 10.68 -0.75 -9.23
C PHE A 113 10.45 0.75 -9.48
N SER A 114 10.78 1.58 -8.50
CA SER A 114 10.59 3.04 -8.60
C SER A 114 11.52 3.66 -9.63
N VAL A 115 12.81 3.29 -9.63
CA VAL A 115 13.78 3.78 -10.63
C VAL A 115 13.37 3.34 -12.03
N LEU A 116 13.07 2.06 -12.24
CA LEU A 116 12.68 1.53 -13.55
C LEU A 116 11.40 2.20 -14.06
N THR A 117 10.41 2.40 -13.20
CA THR A 117 9.18 3.12 -13.58
C THR A 117 9.51 4.54 -14.03
N VAL A 118 10.28 5.30 -13.24
CA VAL A 118 10.60 6.69 -13.59
C VAL A 118 11.35 6.75 -14.92
N VAL A 119 12.35 5.89 -15.11
CA VAL A 119 13.13 5.83 -16.36
C VAL A 119 12.22 5.50 -17.56
N LEU A 120 11.37 4.48 -17.45
CA LEU A 120 10.50 4.05 -18.54
C LEU A 120 9.41 5.09 -18.86
N THR A 121 8.74 5.63 -17.84
CA THR A 121 7.68 6.63 -18.03
C THR A 121 8.23 7.95 -18.58
N VAL A 122 9.42 8.39 -18.14
CA VAL A 122 10.11 9.55 -18.72
C VAL A 122 10.54 9.28 -20.15
N ALA A 123 11.18 8.14 -20.43
CA ALA A 123 11.64 7.82 -21.77
C ALA A 123 10.47 7.77 -22.76
N VAL A 124 9.42 7.00 -22.44
CA VAL A 124 8.22 6.89 -23.28
C VAL A 124 7.51 8.24 -23.39
N GLY A 125 7.29 8.93 -22.27
CA GLY A 125 6.59 10.20 -22.23
C GLY A 125 7.30 11.29 -23.03
N MET A 126 8.63 11.39 -22.91
CA MET A 126 9.44 12.38 -23.62
C MET A 126 9.48 12.11 -25.13
N ILE A 127 9.67 10.85 -25.53
CA ILE A 127 9.66 10.47 -26.95
C ILE A 127 8.30 10.79 -27.58
N LEU A 128 7.20 10.38 -26.94
CA LEU A 128 5.85 10.67 -27.42
C LEU A 128 5.57 12.18 -27.44
N ALA A 129 6.03 12.93 -26.44
CA ALA A 129 5.87 14.38 -26.39
C ALA A 129 6.58 15.10 -27.56
N CYS A 130 7.76 14.60 -27.97
CA CYS A 130 8.47 15.10 -29.15
C CYS A 130 7.71 14.75 -30.43
N LEU A 131 7.29 13.49 -30.59
CA LEU A 131 6.58 13.02 -31.78
C LEU A 131 5.25 13.74 -32.01
N VAL A 132 4.45 13.93 -30.95
CA VAL A 132 3.14 14.60 -31.04
C VAL A 132 3.27 16.10 -31.31
N GLN A 133 4.44 16.70 -31.10
CA GLN A 133 4.69 18.11 -31.43
C GLN A 133 5.35 18.29 -32.79
N TRP A 134 5.85 17.22 -33.39
CA TRP A 134 6.54 17.28 -34.66
C TRP A 134 5.63 17.80 -35.78
N GLU A 135 6.09 18.83 -36.50
CA GLU A 135 5.30 19.51 -37.52
C GLU A 135 4.92 18.60 -38.70
N ALA A 136 5.79 17.66 -39.06
CA ALA A 136 5.54 16.70 -40.13
C ALA A 136 4.42 15.70 -39.81
N LEU A 137 4.06 15.53 -38.52
CA LEU A 137 3.04 14.58 -38.10
C LEU A 137 1.63 15.12 -38.36
N LYS A 138 0.99 14.61 -39.42
CA LYS A 138 -0.43 14.87 -39.69
C LYS A 138 -1.30 14.20 -38.62
N GLY A 139 -2.34 14.91 -38.15
CA GLY A 139 -3.28 14.36 -37.17
C GLY A 139 -2.80 14.39 -35.71
N LYS A 140 -1.77 15.19 -35.38
CA LYS A 140 -1.20 15.30 -34.02
C LYS A 140 -2.22 15.54 -32.90
N ALA A 141 -3.32 16.22 -33.18
CA ALA A 141 -4.39 16.45 -32.20
C ALA A 141 -5.08 15.15 -31.77
N ILE A 142 -5.32 14.22 -32.71
CA ILE A 142 -5.97 12.94 -32.43
C ILE A 142 -5.03 12.05 -31.62
N TYR A 143 -3.77 11.93 -32.04
CA TYR A 143 -2.76 11.16 -31.31
C TYR A 143 -2.60 11.66 -29.88
N ARG A 144 -2.58 12.98 -29.67
CA ARG A 144 -2.50 13.58 -28.33
C ARG A 144 -3.64 13.12 -27.43
N VAL A 145 -4.87 13.15 -27.91
CA VAL A 145 -6.03 12.74 -27.12
C VAL A 145 -5.97 11.25 -26.79
N LEU A 146 -5.69 10.40 -27.79
CA LEU A 146 -5.61 8.94 -27.61
C LEU A 146 -4.52 8.52 -26.61
N LEU A 147 -3.35 9.16 -26.66
CA LEU A 147 -2.22 8.85 -25.78
C LEU A 147 -2.41 9.33 -24.34
N ILE A 148 -3.33 10.26 -24.09
CA ILE A 148 -3.67 10.74 -22.72
C ILE A 148 -4.75 9.86 -22.08
N LEU A 149 -5.52 9.09 -22.86
CA LEU A 149 -6.63 8.27 -22.36
C LEU A 149 -6.29 7.38 -21.16
N PRO A 150 -5.12 6.70 -21.09
CA PRO A 150 -4.79 5.87 -19.93
C PRO A 150 -4.79 6.63 -18.60
N TYR A 151 -4.47 7.92 -18.62
CA TYR A 151 -4.47 8.79 -17.45
C TYR A 151 -5.82 9.49 -17.22
N ALA A 152 -6.65 9.59 -18.25
CA ALA A 152 -8.01 10.14 -18.13
C ALA A 152 -8.98 9.16 -17.44
N VAL A 153 -8.71 7.85 -17.53
CA VAL A 153 -9.50 6.82 -16.87
C VAL A 153 -8.99 6.61 -15.43
N PRO A 154 -9.88 6.47 -14.42
CA PRO A 154 -9.47 6.16 -13.06
C PRO A 154 -8.62 4.89 -12.97
N SER A 155 -7.42 5.02 -12.38
CA SER A 155 -6.41 3.96 -12.33
C SER A 155 -6.92 2.66 -11.70
N PHE A 156 -7.76 2.73 -10.68
CA PHE A 156 -8.34 1.56 -10.00
C PHE A 156 -8.99 0.57 -10.99
N ILE A 157 -9.85 1.06 -11.90
CA ILE A 157 -10.55 0.22 -12.86
C ILE A 157 -9.56 -0.37 -13.87
N SER A 158 -8.63 0.45 -14.38
CA SER A 158 -7.60 -0.01 -15.31
C SER A 158 -6.75 -1.12 -14.71
N ILE A 159 -6.35 -1.01 -13.44
CA ILE A 159 -5.55 -2.04 -12.75
C ILE A 159 -6.32 -3.37 -12.66
N LEU A 160 -7.62 -3.33 -12.29
CA LEU A 160 -8.44 -4.54 -12.21
C LEU A 160 -8.68 -5.18 -13.59
N ILE A 161 -8.83 -4.37 -14.64
CA ILE A 161 -8.90 -4.88 -16.00
C ILE A 161 -7.59 -5.59 -16.36
N PHE A 162 -6.43 -4.98 -16.09
CA PHE A 162 -5.13 -5.62 -16.32
C PHE A 162 -4.99 -6.92 -15.53
N LYS A 163 -5.47 -6.97 -14.28
CA LYS A 163 -5.48 -8.21 -13.49
C LYS A 163 -6.23 -9.34 -14.21
N GLY A 164 -7.37 -9.04 -14.83
CA GLY A 164 -8.11 -9.99 -15.67
C GLY A 164 -7.36 -10.36 -16.95
N LEU A 165 -6.81 -9.37 -17.66
CA LEU A 165 -6.08 -9.57 -18.93
C LEU A 165 -4.83 -10.43 -18.77
N PHE A 166 -4.11 -10.27 -17.65
CA PHE A 166 -2.91 -11.04 -17.31
C PHE A 166 -3.20 -12.38 -16.63
N ASN A 167 -4.48 -12.78 -16.51
CA ASN A 167 -4.83 -14.06 -15.92
C ASN A 167 -4.12 -15.22 -16.65
N GLN A 168 -3.52 -16.14 -15.90
CA GLN A 168 -2.67 -17.19 -16.46
C GLN A 168 -3.42 -18.18 -17.35
N SER A 169 -4.69 -18.47 -17.03
CA SER A 169 -5.49 -19.51 -17.68
C SER A 169 -6.48 -18.96 -18.71
N PHE A 170 -7.11 -17.81 -18.42
CA PHE A 170 -8.20 -17.24 -19.23
C PHE A 170 -7.92 -15.83 -19.75
N GLY A 171 -6.72 -15.28 -19.51
CA GLY A 171 -6.38 -13.92 -19.90
C GLY A 171 -6.10 -13.80 -21.40
N GLU A 172 -6.69 -12.77 -22.03
CA GLU A 172 -6.51 -12.46 -23.46
C GLU A 172 -5.02 -12.28 -23.83
N ILE A 173 -4.21 -11.70 -22.93
CA ILE A 173 -2.77 -11.52 -23.15
C ILE A 173 -2.09 -12.88 -23.31
N ASN A 174 -2.37 -13.85 -22.42
CA ASN A 174 -1.79 -15.18 -22.51
C ASN A 174 -2.31 -15.98 -23.70
N MET A 175 -3.58 -15.81 -24.08
CA MET A 175 -4.13 -16.43 -25.29
C MET A 175 -3.43 -15.91 -26.56
N MET A 176 -3.21 -14.60 -26.64
CA MET A 176 -2.46 -13.98 -27.75
C MET A 176 -1.00 -14.43 -27.76
N LEU A 177 -0.29 -14.40 -26.62
CA LEU A 177 1.11 -14.83 -26.52
C LEU A 177 1.28 -16.32 -26.86
N SER A 178 0.34 -17.16 -26.43
CA SER A 178 0.34 -18.59 -26.76
C SER A 178 0.14 -18.82 -28.26
N THR A 179 -0.67 -18.00 -28.91
CA THR A 179 -0.98 -18.15 -30.35
C THR A 179 0.17 -17.65 -31.23
N LEU A 180 0.77 -16.51 -30.86
CA LEU A 180 1.84 -15.88 -31.65
C LEU A 180 3.22 -16.48 -31.38
N PHE A 181 3.50 -16.85 -30.14
CA PHE A 181 4.85 -17.21 -29.69
C PHE A 181 4.92 -18.57 -28.99
N GLY A 182 3.79 -19.25 -28.76
CA GLY A 182 3.76 -20.55 -28.08
C GLY A 182 4.08 -20.50 -26.58
N ILE A 183 4.10 -19.31 -25.96
CA ILE A 183 4.45 -19.13 -24.54
C ILE A 183 3.25 -18.71 -23.69
N LYS A 184 3.26 -19.12 -22.42
CA LYS A 184 2.28 -18.69 -21.41
C LYS A 184 3.01 -18.25 -20.13
N PRO A 185 3.46 -16.98 -20.05
CA PRO A 185 4.16 -16.49 -18.87
C PRO A 185 3.32 -16.61 -17.60
N ALA A 186 3.98 -16.94 -16.49
CA ALA A 186 3.35 -17.17 -15.21
C ALA A 186 3.22 -15.88 -14.38
N TRP A 187 2.48 -14.89 -14.90
CA TRP A 187 2.40 -13.51 -14.37
C TRP A 187 2.12 -13.34 -12.87
N PHE A 188 1.45 -14.28 -12.21
CA PHE A 188 1.16 -14.24 -10.76
C PHE A 188 1.97 -15.24 -9.92
N SER A 189 2.61 -16.23 -10.55
CA SER A 189 3.25 -17.34 -9.83
C SER A 189 4.77 -17.23 -9.85
N ASP A 190 5.35 -16.76 -10.95
CA ASP A 190 6.79 -16.54 -11.05
C ASP A 190 7.14 -15.09 -10.63
N PRO A 191 8.06 -14.90 -9.67
CA PRO A 191 8.44 -13.57 -9.18
C PRO A 191 8.90 -12.59 -10.27
N THR A 192 9.62 -13.07 -11.28
CA THR A 192 10.23 -12.19 -12.29
C THR A 192 9.18 -11.69 -13.29
N THR A 193 8.29 -12.58 -13.73
CA THR A 193 7.17 -12.21 -14.60
C THR A 193 6.15 -11.33 -13.87
N ALA A 194 5.89 -11.57 -12.58
CA ALA A 194 5.04 -10.69 -11.77
C ALA A 194 5.59 -9.26 -11.68
N ARG A 195 6.90 -9.13 -11.41
CA ARG A 195 7.62 -7.85 -11.40
C ARG A 195 7.55 -7.15 -12.76
N THR A 196 7.72 -7.91 -13.84
CA THR A 196 7.63 -7.39 -15.21
C THR A 196 6.23 -6.86 -15.51
N MET A 197 5.18 -7.62 -15.15
CA MET A 197 3.79 -7.20 -15.31
C MET A 197 3.51 -5.89 -14.57
N ILE A 198 3.93 -5.77 -13.31
CA ILE A 198 3.74 -4.56 -12.51
C ILE A 198 4.41 -3.36 -13.18
N ILE A 199 5.65 -3.52 -13.67
CA ILE A 199 6.37 -2.44 -14.37
C ILE A 199 5.64 -2.04 -15.66
N ILE A 200 5.12 -2.98 -16.44
CA ILE A 200 4.36 -2.71 -17.66
C ILE A 200 3.10 -1.90 -17.34
N VAL A 201 2.29 -2.36 -16.39
CA VAL A 201 1.04 -1.69 -16.00
C VAL A 201 1.34 -0.30 -15.44
N ASN A 202 2.35 -0.17 -14.58
CA ASN A 202 2.72 1.13 -14.02
C ASN A 202 3.24 2.10 -15.07
N THR A 203 4.01 1.60 -16.06
CA THR A 203 4.47 2.41 -17.18
C THR A 203 3.29 2.88 -18.02
N TRP A 204 2.31 2.00 -18.30
CA TRP A 204 1.08 2.34 -19.03
C TRP A 204 0.26 3.44 -18.33
N LEU A 205 0.15 3.38 -16.99
CA LEU A 205 -0.53 4.39 -16.19
C LEU A 205 0.26 5.71 -16.10
N GLY A 206 1.58 5.63 -16.02
CA GLY A 206 2.44 6.77 -15.70
C GLY A 206 2.99 7.54 -16.90
N TYR A 207 3.13 6.92 -18.08
CA TYR A 207 3.71 7.61 -19.24
C TYR A 207 2.92 8.86 -19.67
N PRO A 208 1.58 8.92 -19.63
CA PRO A 208 0.86 10.10 -20.11
C PRO A 208 1.10 11.31 -19.21
N TYR A 209 1.29 11.10 -17.90
CA TYR A 209 1.69 12.16 -16.98
C TYR A 209 3.04 12.77 -17.38
N MET A 210 4.06 11.93 -17.61
CA MET A 210 5.38 12.40 -18.06
C MET A 210 5.32 13.02 -19.46
N MET A 211 4.46 12.51 -20.34
CA MET A 211 4.22 13.09 -21.66
C MET A 211 3.67 14.50 -21.56
N ILE A 212 2.63 14.74 -20.76
CA ILE A 212 2.02 16.07 -20.57
C ILE A 212 3.05 17.05 -20.00
N LEU A 213 3.84 16.62 -19.02
CA LEU A 213 4.92 17.44 -18.46
C LEU A 213 5.97 17.80 -19.52
N CYS A 214 6.48 16.80 -20.24
CA CYS A 214 7.47 17.02 -21.30
C CYS A 214 6.91 17.90 -22.42
N MET A 215 5.62 17.78 -22.74
CA MET A 215 4.97 18.64 -23.73
C MET A 215 5.00 20.11 -23.34
N GLY A 216 4.75 20.42 -22.06
CA GLY A 216 4.85 21.79 -21.54
C GLY A 216 6.30 22.29 -21.51
N LEU A 217 7.24 21.46 -21.04
CA LEU A 217 8.65 21.82 -20.93
C LEU A 217 9.33 22.02 -22.29
N LEU A 218 8.94 21.25 -23.31
CA LEU A 218 9.44 21.39 -24.68
C LEU A 218 9.17 22.78 -25.26
N LYS A 219 8.09 23.45 -24.83
CA LYS A 219 7.77 24.83 -25.28
C LYS A 219 8.73 25.89 -24.75
N ALA A 220 9.54 25.58 -23.75
CA ALA A 220 10.55 26.50 -23.24
C ALA A 220 11.85 26.47 -24.06
N ILE A 221 12.03 25.51 -24.98
CA ILE A 221 13.21 25.42 -25.84
C ILE A 221 12.98 26.31 -27.07
N PRO A 222 13.80 27.35 -27.31
CA PRO A 222 13.66 28.20 -28.49
C PRO A 222 13.85 27.41 -29.79
N ASP A 223 13.04 27.71 -30.81
CA ASP A 223 13.10 27.02 -32.10
C ASP A 223 14.42 27.32 -32.86
N ASP A 224 15.04 28.48 -32.60
CA ASP A 224 16.35 28.90 -33.15
C ASP A 224 17.45 27.84 -32.92
N LEU A 225 17.40 27.09 -31.81
CA LEU A 225 18.36 26.02 -31.53
C LEU A 225 18.22 24.86 -32.51
N TYR A 226 16.99 24.53 -32.90
CA TYR A 226 16.72 23.49 -33.88
C TYR A 226 17.07 23.96 -35.30
N GLU A 227 16.83 25.23 -35.63
CA GLU A 227 17.25 25.82 -36.91
C GLU A 227 18.77 25.83 -37.06
N ALA A 228 19.50 26.29 -36.03
CA ALA A 228 20.95 26.27 -36.01
C ALA A 228 21.50 24.84 -36.17
N SER A 229 20.91 23.87 -35.45
CA SER A 229 21.31 22.46 -35.59
C SER A 229 21.06 21.90 -36.99
N ALA A 230 20.00 22.36 -37.68
CA ALA A 230 19.70 21.93 -39.05
C ALA A 230 20.74 22.48 -40.04
N MET A 231 21.24 23.71 -39.81
CA MET A 231 22.37 24.28 -40.57
C MET A 231 23.67 23.50 -40.38
N ASP A 232 23.89 22.95 -39.18
CA ASP A 232 25.01 22.05 -38.86
C ASP A 232 24.81 20.61 -39.37
N GLY A 233 23.70 20.33 -40.07
CA GLY A 233 23.38 19.02 -40.64
C GLY A 233 22.91 17.99 -39.60
N ALA A 234 22.46 18.43 -38.42
CA ALA A 234 22.04 17.53 -37.36
C ALA A 234 20.71 16.82 -37.68
N GLY A 235 20.69 15.50 -37.51
CA GLY A 235 19.48 14.69 -37.70
C GLY A 235 18.56 14.68 -36.47
N PRO A 236 17.32 14.15 -36.58
CA PRO A 236 16.34 14.12 -35.48
C PRO A 236 16.84 13.42 -34.21
N PHE A 237 17.58 12.31 -34.36
CA PHE A 237 18.19 11.61 -33.22
C PHE A 237 19.29 12.42 -32.55
N GLN A 238 20.10 13.15 -33.33
CA GLN A 238 21.14 14.00 -32.80
C GLN A 238 20.52 15.18 -32.03
N ASN A 239 19.48 15.81 -32.59
CA ASN A 239 18.74 16.88 -31.92
C ASN A 239 18.13 16.41 -30.60
N PHE A 240 17.54 15.21 -30.57
CA PHE A 240 17.00 14.64 -29.34
C PHE A 240 18.08 14.48 -28.25
N PHE A 241 19.21 13.82 -28.55
CA PHE A 241 20.22 13.53 -27.53
C PHE A 241 21.14 14.71 -27.19
N LYS A 242 21.33 15.67 -28.10
CA LYS A 242 22.27 16.79 -27.92
C LYS A 242 21.61 18.09 -27.47
N ILE A 243 20.34 18.31 -27.83
CA ILE A 243 19.61 19.55 -27.53
C ILE A 243 18.46 19.24 -26.59
N THR A 244 17.49 18.44 -27.03
CA THR A 244 16.23 18.25 -26.31
C THR A 244 16.43 17.60 -24.94
N PHE A 245 17.07 16.43 -24.88
CA PHE A 245 17.25 15.67 -23.64
C PHE A 245 18.09 16.44 -22.59
N PRO A 246 19.26 17.02 -22.93
CA PRO A 246 20.06 17.79 -21.97
C PRO A 246 19.36 19.06 -21.46
N LEU A 247 18.54 19.73 -22.29
CA LEU A 247 17.79 20.90 -21.84
C LEU A 247 16.58 20.53 -20.98
N LEU A 248 15.93 19.39 -21.27
CA LEU A 248 14.79 18.90 -20.49
C LEU A 248 15.19 18.28 -19.14
N ILE A 249 16.36 17.64 -19.03
CA ILE A 249 16.72 16.91 -17.80
C ILE A 249 16.79 17.85 -16.57
N LYS A 250 17.24 19.10 -16.75
CA LYS A 250 17.38 20.07 -15.67
C LYS A 250 16.03 20.41 -14.99
N PRO A 251 14.99 20.86 -15.72
CA PRO A 251 13.66 21.05 -15.13
C PRO A 251 12.95 19.74 -14.77
N LEU A 252 13.27 18.63 -15.43
CA LEU A 252 12.63 17.34 -15.19
C LEU A 252 13.15 16.63 -13.93
N THR A 253 14.39 16.89 -13.50
CA THR A 253 15.02 16.25 -12.34
C THR A 253 14.16 16.29 -11.06
N PRO A 254 13.66 17.46 -10.58
CA PRO A 254 12.81 17.48 -9.38
C PRO A 254 11.50 16.71 -9.57
N LEU A 255 10.95 16.68 -10.79
CA LEU A 255 9.73 15.93 -11.13
C LEU A 255 9.99 14.41 -11.13
N MET A 256 11.18 13.99 -11.59
CA MET A 256 11.62 12.59 -11.52
C MET A 256 11.82 12.12 -10.08
N ILE A 257 12.36 12.98 -9.20
CA ILE A 257 12.52 12.66 -7.78
C ILE A 257 11.14 12.55 -7.10
N ALA A 258 10.22 13.47 -7.40
CA ALA A 258 8.86 13.39 -6.89
C ALA A 258 8.13 12.13 -7.38
N SER A 259 8.30 11.78 -8.66
CA SER A 259 7.74 10.55 -9.23
C SER A 259 8.38 9.30 -8.64
N PHE A 260 9.68 9.32 -8.32
CA PHE A 260 10.34 8.23 -7.59
C PHE A 260 9.72 8.05 -6.20
N ALA A 261 9.56 9.13 -5.43
CA ALA A 261 8.96 9.08 -4.09
C ALA A 261 7.50 8.59 -4.11
N PHE A 262 6.73 8.99 -5.13
CA PHE A 262 5.38 8.49 -5.36
C PHE A 262 5.38 6.98 -5.64
N ASN A 263 6.24 6.52 -6.56
CA ASN A 263 6.33 5.09 -6.91
C ASN A 263 6.87 4.22 -5.78
N PHE A 264 7.76 4.77 -4.94
CA PHE A 264 8.30 4.09 -3.78
C PHE A 264 7.18 3.69 -2.79
N ASN A 265 6.10 4.47 -2.75
CA ASN A 265 4.94 4.24 -1.88
C ASN A 265 3.67 3.84 -2.67
N ASN A 266 3.81 3.27 -3.88
CA ASN A 266 2.66 2.93 -4.74
C ASN A 266 1.95 1.64 -4.31
N PHE A 267 1.32 1.70 -3.14
CA PHE A 267 0.57 0.62 -2.53
C PHE A 267 -0.63 0.17 -3.37
N VAL A 268 -1.38 1.13 -3.93
CA VAL A 268 -2.64 0.86 -4.64
C VAL A 268 -2.43 -0.08 -5.83
N LEU A 269 -1.35 0.11 -6.60
CA LEU A 269 -1.04 -0.75 -7.73
C LEU A 269 -0.78 -2.20 -7.29
N ILE A 270 0.12 -2.39 -6.33
CA ILE A 270 0.55 -3.72 -5.89
C ILE A 270 -0.63 -4.46 -5.27
N GLN A 271 -1.38 -3.80 -4.37
CA GLN A 271 -2.47 -4.45 -3.65
C GLN A 271 -3.62 -4.87 -4.57
N LEU A 272 -3.98 -4.02 -5.54
CA LEU A 272 -5.06 -4.35 -6.47
C LEU A 272 -4.65 -5.40 -7.51
N LEU A 273 -3.42 -5.30 -8.03
CA LEU A 273 -2.95 -6.16 -9.11
C LEU A 273 -2.53 -7.53 -8.58
N THR A 274 -1.55 -7.61 -7.68
CA THR A 274 -0.91 -8.85 -7.23
C THR A 274 -1.18 -9.20 -5.78
N ASN A 275 -1.66 -8.26 -4.96
CA ASN A 275 -1.85 -8.44 -3.52
C ASN A 275 -0.56 -8.93 -2.83
N GLY A 276 0.58 -8.35 -3.25
CA GLY A 276 1.92 -8.70 -2.78
C GLY A 276 2.57 -9.94 -3.38
N GLY A 277 1.80 -10.81 -4.04
CA GLY A 277 2.27 -12.11 -4.50
C GLY A 277 3.37 -12.10 -5.57
N PRO A 278 4.04 -13.24 -5.85
CA PRO A 278 3.91 -14.52 -5.14
C PRO A 278 4.49 -14.49 -3.72
N ASP A 279 4.15 -15.44 -2.87
CA ASP A 279 4.53 -15.45 -1.44
C ASP A 279 6.02 -15.78 -1.21
N ARG A 280 6.66 -15.17 -0.20
CA ARG A 280 8.02 -15.53 0.23
C ARG A 280 7.96 -16.56 1.35
N LEU A 281 8.27 -17.80 1.00
CA LEU A 281 8.30 -18.90 1.96
C LEU A 281 9.39 -18.66 3.04
N GLY A 282 9.05 -18.94 4.31
CA GLY A 282 9.98 -18.91 5.43
C GLY A 282 10.07 -17.58 6.19
N THR A 283 9.18 -16.62 5.93
CA THR A 283 9.11 -15.37 6.69
C THR A 283 8.16 -15.51 7.90
N THR A 284 8.52 -14.92 9.04
CA THR A 284 7.69 -14.93 10.26
C THR A 284 6.49 -13.97 10.13
N THR A 285 6.65 -12.92 9.32
CA THR A 285 5.58 -12.00 8.89
C THR A 285 5.24 -12.29 7.42
N PRO A 286 3.95 -12.37 7.05
CA PRO A 286 3.55 -12.54 5.65
C PRO A 286 4.18 -11.47 4.76
N ALA A 287 4.89 -11.89 3.71
CA ALA A 287 5.58 -11.00 2.78
C ALA A 287 5.70 -11.67 1.42
N GLY A 288 5.29 -11.00 0.34
CA GLY A 288 5.37 -11.49 -1.02
C GLY A 288 6.45 -10.79 -1.85
N TYR A 289 6.84 -11.39 -2.98
CA TYR A 289 7.96 -10.98 -3.83
C TYR A 289 7.78 -9.62 -4.51
N THR A 290 6.55 -9.13 -4.60
CA THR A 290 6.21 -7.85 -5.24
C THR A 290 5.84 -6.75 -4.24
N ASP A 291 5.74 -7.07 -2.95
CA ASP A 291 5.40 -6.10 -1.90
C ASP A 291 6.30 -4.86 -1.93
N PRO A 292 5.74 -3.66 -1.77
CA PRO A 292 6.50 -2.45 -1.52
C PRO A 292 6.94 -2.38 -0.04
N ALA A 293 8.03 -1.68 0.23
CA ALA A 293 8.53 -1.49 1.60
C ALA A 293 7.51 -0.86 2.56
N GLY A 294 6.56 -0.07 2.05
CA GLY A 294 5.48 0.52 2.83
C GLY A 294 4.42 -0.47 3.34
N GLU A 295 4.41 -1.71 2.85
CA GLU A 295 3.37 -2.71 3.13
C GLU A 295 3.81 -3.82 4.09
N LEU A 296 5.04 -3.79 4.63
CA LEU A 296 5.45 -4.82 5.58
C LEU A 296 4.52 -4.81 6.80
N HIS A 297 3.59 -5.77 6.85
CA HIS A 297 2.56 -5.89 7.87
C HIS A 297 3.22 -6.31 9.19
N LEU A 298 3.83 -5.34 9.87
CA LEU A 298 4.41 -5.50 11.20
C LEU A 298 3.33 -5.59 12.29
N SER A 299 2.04 -5.50 11.93
CA SER A 299 0.91 -5.33 12.83
C SER A 299 0.37 -6.63 13.46
N HIS A 300 0.80 -7.82 13.05
CA HIS A 300 0.24 -9.07 13.61
C HIS A 300 0.79 -9.47 15.00
N ARG A 301 1.61 -8.63 15.64
CA ARG A 301 2.08 -8.83 17.03
C ARG A 301 2.20 -7.51 17.81
N LEU A 302 1.27 -6.57 17.60
CA LEU A 302 1.03 -5.43 18.48
C LEU A 302 -0.31 -5.66 19.20
#